data_AF-A0A3B8XK45-F1
#
_entry.id   AF-A0A3B8XK45-F1
#
_cell.length_a   1.000
_cell.length_b   1.000
_cell.length_c   1.000
_cell.angle_alpha   90.00
_cell.angle_beta   90.00
_cell.angle_gamma   90.00
#
_symmetry.space_group_name_H-M   'P 1'
#
loop_
_entity.id
_entity.type
_entity.pdbx_description
1 polymer ?
#
loop_
_entity_poly.entity_id
_entity_poly.type
_entity_poly.pdbx_seq_one_letter_code
_entity_poly.pdbx_strand_id
1 'polypeptide(L)'
;MKKFVLAVAVSTVAFAGAAFANAGAGLVGNTVTLTGPDGAVTKIYYPDASSIVVKGADGSEAQGTWRVDGDKICTTVADAAENCTAPVEEAPTVGSSGTIEGEQGAVQWAVTEGKGF
;
A
#
# COMPACT_ATOMS: atom_id res chain seq x y z
N MET A 1 -15.60 -62.55 8.44
CA MET A 1 -15.34 -61.83 9.70
C MET A 1 -14.61 -60.52 9.39
N LYS A 2 -14.80 -59.53 10.26
CA LYS A 2 -14.41 -58.10 10.16
C LYS A 2 -12.89 -57.89 9.89
N LYS A 3 -12.62 -57.04 8.90
CA LYS A 3 -11.73 -55.85 8.89
C LYS A 3 -10.26 -55.99 9.35
N PHE A 4 -9.34 -55.66 8.44
CA PHE A 4 -8.16 -54.85 8.76
C PHE A 4 -7.95 -53.82 7.65
N VAL A 5 -8.19 -52.55 7.96
CA VAL A 5 -7.93 -51.41 7.09
C VAL A 5 -6.56 -50.86 7.49
N LEU A 6 -5.59 -50.94 6.58
CA LEU A 6 -4.37 -50.14 6.65
C LEU A 6 -4.70 -48.75 6.06
N ALA A 7 -4.64 -47.71 6.86
CA ALA A 7 -4.66 -46.33 6.37
C ALA A 7 -3.30 -45.69 6.70
N VAL A 8 -2.46 -45.55 5.66
CA VAL A 8 -1.20 -44.81 5.69
C VAL A 8 -1.49 -43.34 5.37
N ALA A 9 -1.00 -42.48 6.26
CA ALA A 9 -0.58 -41.08 6.14
C ALA A 9 -1.08 -40.24 4.96
N VAL A 10 -1.51 -39.01 5.24
CA VAL A 10 -0.75 -37.78 4.88
C VAL A 10 -1.18 -36.68 5.86
N SER A 11 -0.27 -36.26 6.74
CA SER A 11 -0.42 -35.00 7.48
C SER A 11 -0.12 -33.86 6.51
N THR A 12 -1.14 -33.34 5.84
CA THR A 12 -1.03 -32.08 5.11
C THR A 12 -0.92 -30.96 6.16
N VAL A 13 0.31 -30.60 6.50
CA VAL A 13 0.56 -29.29 7.10
C VAL A 13 0.21 -28.31 6.00
N ALA A 14 -1.02 -27.79 6.03
CA ALA A 14 -1.40 -26.68 5.19
C ALA A 14 -0.47 -25.54 5.58
N PHE A 15 0.55 -25.29 4.77
CA PHE A 15 1.18 -23.99 4.73
C PHE A 15 0.07 -23.03 4.32
N ALA A 16 -0.60 -22.46 5.32
CA ALA A 16 -1.27 -21.20 5.17
C ALA A 16 -0.16 -20.18 4.89
N GLY A 17 0.29 -20.15 3.63
CA GLY A 17 1.00 -18.99 3.12
C GLY A 17 0.04 -17.84 3.36
N ALA A 18 0.44 -16.89 4.20
CA ALA A 18 -0.23 -15.62 4.29
C ALA A 18 -0.33 -15.11 2.85
N ALA A 19 -1.53 -15.15 2.27
CA ALA A 19 -1.79 -14.43 1.06
C ALA A 19 -1.68 -12.96 1.47
N PHE A 20 -0.49 -12.40 1.34
CA PHE A 20 -0.29 -10.97 1.47
C PHE A 20 -1.24 -10.36 0.45
N ALA A 21 -2.36 -9.82 0.93
CA ALA A 21 -3.20 -8.96 0.11
C ALA A 21 -2.23 -7.93 -0.47
N ASN A 22 -2.19 -7.84 -1.81
CA ASN A 22 -1.30 -6.92 -2.51
C ASN A 22 -1.38 -5.55 -1.79
N ALA A 23 -0.28 -5.08 -1.19
CA ALA A 23 -0.27 -3.96 -0.25
C ALA A 23 -0.91 -2.69 -0.83
N GLY A 24 -0.99 -2.60 -2.16
CA GLY A 24 -1.60 -1.49 -2.88
C GLY A 24 -3.06 -1.66 -3.31
N ALA A 25 -3.68 -2.84 -3.14
CA ALA A 25 -4.99 -3.13 -3.73
C ALA A 25 -6.09 -2.15 -3.28
N GLY A 26 -6.05 -1.71 -2.02
CA GLY A 26 -7.01 -0.73 -1.48
C GLY A 26 -6.79 0.71 -1.93
N LEU A 27 -5.67 0.99 -2.62
CA LEU A 27 -5.36 2.32 -3.13
C LEU A 27 -5.97 2.59 -4.50
N VAL A 28 -6.16 1.57 -5.33
CA VAL A 28 -6.68 1.75 -6.70
C VAL A 28 -8.05 2.42 -6.67
N GLY A 29 -8.18 3.51 -7.43
CA GLY A 29 -9.36 4.38 -7.48
C GLY A 29 -9.42 5.44 -6.37
N ASN A 30 -8.45 5.50 -5.46
CA ASN A 30 -8.51 6.29 -4.23
C ASN A 30 -7.32 7.26 -4.08
N THR A 31 -7.43 8.16 -3.10
CA THR A 31 -6.41 9.16 -2.79
C THR A 31 -5.79 8.91 -1.43
N VAL A 32 -4.46 8.88 -1.37
CA VAL A 32 -3.69 8.97 -0.12
C VAL A 32 -3.34 10.43 0.13
N THR A 33 -3.73 10.95 1.29
CA THR A 33 -3.26 12.26 1.78
C THR A 33 -2.13 12.03 2.76
N LEU A 34 -0.99 12.66 2.52
CA LEU A 34 0.18 12.67 3.39
C LEU A 34 0.33 14.05 4.01
N THR A 35 0.47 14.11 5.33
CA THR A 35 0.73 15.35 6.07
C THR A 35 2.08 15.23 6.76
N GLY A 36 3.03 16.08 6.35
CA GLY A 36 4.37 16.15 6.92
C GLY A 36 4.40 16.80 8.32
N PRO A 37 5.53 16.71 9.03
CA PRO A 37 5.70 17.30 10.37
C PRO A 37 5.65 18.84 10.37
N ASP A 38 5.90 19.47 9.23
CA ASP A 38 5.76 20.90 8.97
C ASP A 38 4.31 21.32 8.62
N GLY A 39 3.39 20.35 8.55
CA GLY A 39 2.00 20.55 8.13
C GLY A 39 1.82 20.61 6.61
N ALA A 40 2.87 20.40 5.81
CA ALA A 40 2.74 20.33 4.36
C ALA A 40 1.89 19.12 3.95
N VAL A 41 0.94 19.34 3.04
CA VAL A 41 0.02 18.30 2.58
C VAL A 41 0.35 17.93 1.14
N THR A 42 0.59 16.64 0.92
CA THR A 42 0.71 16.04 -0.42
C THR A 42 -0.41 15.06 -0.63
N LYS A 43 -1.05 15.07 -1.79
CA LYS A 43 -2.13 14.12 -2.13
C LYS A 43 -1.70 13.27 -3.31
N ILE A 44 -1.85 11.95 -3.21
CA ILE A 44 -1.48 10.99 -4.25
C ILE A 44 -2.75 10.24 -4.64
N TYR A 45 -3.22 10.47 -5.87
CA TYR A 45 -4.32 9.72 -6.46
C TYR A 45 -3.78 8.52 -7.24
N TYR A 46 -4.35 7.35 -7.00
CA TYR A 46 -3.99 6.09 -7.65
C TYR A 46 -5.12 5.69 -8.62
N PRO A 47 -5.19 6.25 -9.84
CA PRO A 47 -6.26 5.95 -10.81
C PRO A 47 -6.33 4.47 -11.19
N ASP A 48 -5.19 3.79 -11.28
CA ASP A 48 -5.07 2.39 -11.66
C ASP A 48 -3.89 1.71 -10.94
N ALA A 49 -3.61 0.45 -11.28
CA ALA A 49 -2.59 -0.38 -10.65
C ALA A 49 -1.13 -0.04 -11.05
N SER A 50 -0.91 1.02 -11.84
CA SER A 50 0.40 1.36 -12.40
C SER A 50 0.71 2.85 -12.42
N SER A 51 -0.29 3.73 -12.41
CA SER A 51 -0.11 5.18 -12.50
C SER A 51 -0.57 5.91 -11.26
N ILE A 52 0.03 7.09 -11.01
CA ILE A 52 -0.33 8.02 -9.94
C ILE A 52 -0.39 9.46 -10.45
N VAL A 53 -1.18 10.28 -9.76
CA VAL A 53 -1.17 11.74 -9.87
C VAL A 53 -0.89 12.33 -8.49
N VAL A 54 0.18 13.09 -8.37
CA VAL A 54 0.60 13.73 -7.12
C VAL A 54 0.26 15.21 -7.17
N LYS A 55 -0.46 15.71 -6.17
CA LYS A 55 -0.67 17.13 -5.92
C LYS A 55 0.18 17.58 -4.74
N GLY A 56 1.12 18.47 -5.00
CA GLY A 56 2.00 19.06 -3.99
C GLY A 56 1.28 20.09 -3.13
N ALA A 57 1.95 20.52 -2.05
CA ALA A 57 1.45 21.57 -1.16
C ALA A 57 1.32 22.94 -1.84
N ASP A 58 2.06 23.16 -2.94
CA ASP A 58 1.98 24.35 -3.80
C ASP A 58 0.80 24.30 -4.79
N GLY A 59 0.03 23.20 -4.80
CA GLY A 59 -1.10 22.98 -5.69
C GLY A 59 -0.72 22.47 -7.09
N SER A 60 0.58 22.30 -7.39
CA SER A 60 1.04 21.72 -8.65
C SER A 60 0.71 20.23 -8.73
N GLU A 61 0.48 19.73 -9.95
CA GLU A 61 0.24 18.31 -10.21
C GLU A 61 1.41 17.71 -11.02
N ALA A 62 1.84 16.52 -10.61
CA ALA A 62 2.85 15.71 -11.31
C ALA A 62 2.32 14.30 -11.55
N GLN A 63 2.60 13.74 -12.73
CA GLN A 63 2.30 12.34 -13.02
C GLN A 63 3.43 11.44 -12.54
N GLY A 64 3.09 10.20 -12.26
CA GLY A 64 4.05 9.19 -11.86
C GLY A 64 3.54 7.77 -12.07
N THR A 65 4.38 6.82 -11.68
CA THR A 65 4.05 5.39 -11.66
C THR A 65 4.22 4.82 -10.27
N TRP A 66 3.60 3.68 -10.03
CA TRP A 66 3.76 2.96 -8.78
C TRP A 66 3.71 1.45 -8.99
N ARG A 67 4.27 0.73 -8.02
CA ARG A 67 4.24 -0.72 -7.96
C ARG A 67 4.32 -1.19 -6.51
N VAL A 68 3.99 -2.46 -6.29
CA VAL A 68 4.21 -3.12 -5.00
C VAL A 68 5.42 -4.04 -5.11
N ASP A 69 6.33 -3.90 -4.15
CA ASP A 69 7.54 -4.71 -4.01
C ASP A 69 7.52 -5.43 -2.67
N GLY A 70 7.04 -6.67 -2.66
CA GLY A 70 6.74 -7.41 -1.44
C GLY A 70 5.64 -6.73 -0.63
N ASP A 71 5.98 -6.21 0.54
CA ASP A 71 5.12 -5.46 1.44
C ASP A 71 5.29 -3.93 1.32
N LYS A 72 6.05 -3.44 0.33
CA LYS A 72 6.31 -2.01 0.15
C LYS A 72 5.55 -1.45 -1.04
N ILE A 73 5.18 -0.20 -0.93
CA ILE A 73 4.59 0.58 -2.03
C ILE A 73 5.67 1.51 -2.55
N CYS A 74 6.04 1.35 -3.81
CA CYS A 74 7.08 2.13 -4.46
C CYS A 74 6.46 3.08 -5.49
N THR A 75 6.84 4.35 -5.45
CA THR A 75 6.36 5.39 -6.35
C THR A 75 7.53 6.06 -7.06
N THR A 76 7.31 6.45 -8.31
CA THR A 76 8.22 7.26 -9.12
C THR A 76 7.40 8.44 -9.63
N VAL A 77 7.83 9.67 -9.36
CA VAL A 77 7.09 10.89 -9.72
C VAL A 77 7.95 11.73 -10.65
N ALA A 78 7.41 12.10 -11.81
CA ALA A 78 8.18 12.73 -12.88
C ALA A 78 9.51 11.99 -13.13
N ASP A 79 10.64 12.71 -13.11
CA ASP A 79 11.99 12.15 -13.34
C ASP A 79 12.74 11.83 -12.03
N ALA A 80 12.05 11.83 -10.88
CA ALA A 80 12.66 11.53 -9.59
C ALA A 80 13.01 10.04 -9.45
N ALA A 81 13.98 9.73 -8.59
CA ALA A 81 14.29 8.35 -8.22
C ALA A 81 13.07 7.70 -7.54
N GLU A 82 12.90 6.39 -7.76
CA GLU A 82 11.86 5.61 -7.09
C GLU A 82 12.04 5.67 -5.57
N ASN A 83 10.94 5.88 -4.86
CA ASN A 83 10.89 5.89 -3.41
C ASN A 83 9.88 4.85 -2.92
N CYS A 84 10.26 4.03 -1.95
CA CYS A 84 9.41 3.00 -1.39
C CYS A 84 9.06 3.32 0.07
N THR A 85 7.82 3.02 0.45
CA THR A 85 7.42 3.04 1.86
C THR A 85 8.24 2.05 2.69
N ALA A 86 8.19 2.22 4.01
CA ALA A 86 8.44 1.10 4.91
C ALA A 86 7.48 -0.07 4.62
N PRO A 87 7.81 -1.30 5.04
CA PRO A 87 6.89 -2.43 5.01
C PRO A 87 5.50 -2.07 5.52
N VAL A 88 4.49 -2.38 4.73
CA VAL A 88 3.07 -2.18 5.02
C VAL A 88 2.52 -3.49 5.56
N GLU A 89 2.27 -3.52 6.87
CA GLU A 89 1.74 -4.71 7.54
C GLU A 89 0.28 -4.99 7.16
N GLU A 90 -0.51 -3.93 6.97
CA GLU A 90 -1.91 -3.99 6.56
C GLU A 90 -2.16 -3.07 5.37
N ALA A 91 -2.70 -3.63 4.28
CA ALA A 91 -2.95 -2.90 3.05
C ALA A 91 -3.89 -1.71 3.32
N PRO A 92 -3.47 -0.46 3.05
CA PRO A 92 -4.32 0.71 3.23
C PRO A 92 -5.56 0.65 2.35
N THR A 93 -6.73 0.91 2.94
CA THR A 93 -8.03 0.98 2.27
C THR A 93 -8.74 2.29 2.61
N VAL A 94 -9.80 2.64 1.88
CA VAL A 94 -10.60 3.85 2.17
C VAL A 94 -11.04 3.88 3.63
N GLY A 95 -10.81 5.02 4.29
CA GLY A 95 -11.10 5.20 5.71
C GLY A 95 -9.96 4.78 6.65
N SER A 96 -8.96 4.05 6.15
CA SER A 96 -7.74 3.78 6.90
C SER A 96 -6.90 5.06 7.04
N SER A 97 -6.24 5.19 8.19
CA SER A 97 -5.26 6.24 8.45
C SER A 97 -4.19 5.73 9.42
N GLY A 98 -3.05 6.42 9.47
CA GLY A 98 -1.95 6.04 10.33
C GLY A 98 -0.84 7.08 10.35
N THR A 99 0.27 6.70 10.96
CA THR A 99 1.47 7.54 11.07
C THR A 99 2.69 6.70 10.69
N ILE A 100 3.57 7.28 9.88
CA ILE A 100 4.88 6.74 9.53
C ILE A 100 5.91 7.57 10.29
N GLU A 101 6.60 6.94 11.24
CA GLU A 101 7.71 7.58 11.96
C GLU A 101 8.97 7.55 11.09
N GLY A 102 9.60 8.71 10.92
CA GLY A 102 10.87 8.84 10.20
C GLY A 102 11.86 9.72 10.96
N GLU A 103 13.14 9.67 10.58
CA GLU A 103 14.19 10.46 11.23
C GLU A 103 13.94 11.98 11.15
N GLN A 104 13.19 12.42 10.13
CA GLN A 104 12.84 13.82 9.91
C GLN A 104 11.49 14.23 10.55
N GLY A 105 10.84 13.30 11.25
CA GLY A 105 9.54 13.50 11.89
C GLY A 105 8.46 12.55 11.38
N ALA A 106 7.32 12.60 12.05
CA ALA A 106 6.15 11.78 11.75
C ALA A 106 5.38 12.30 10.53
N VAL A 107 5.05 11.40 9.61
CA VAL A 107 4.15 11.67 8.48
C VAL A 107 2.81 10.98 8.73
N GLN A 108 1.74 11.76 8.79
CA GLN A 108 0.39 11.21 8.89
C GLN A 108 -0.11 10.84 7.50
N TRP A 109 -0.85 9.74 7.40
CA TRP A 109 -1.50 9.34 6.17
C TRP A 109 -2.97 8.99 6.38
N ALA A 110 -3.79 9.24 5.36
CA ALA A 110 -5.19 8.83 5.32
C ALA A 110 -5.62 8.52 3.89
N VAL A 111 -6.46 7.50 3.71
CA VAL A 111 -7.03 7.14 2.41
C VAL A 111 -8.47 7.61 2.32
N THR A 112 -8.78 8.34 1.25
CA THR A 112 -10.13 8.80 0.92
C THR A 112 -10.56 8.25 -0.43
N GLU A 113 -11.86 8.01 -0.58
CA GLU A 113 -12.46 7.53 -1.83
C GLU A 113 -12.25 8.53 -2.98
N GLY A 114 -11.97 8.00 -4.18
CA GLY A 114 -11.93 8.80 -5.41
C GLY A 114 -10.73 9.74 -5.53
N LYS A 115 -10.79 10.65 -6.51
CA LYS A 115 -9.82 11.73 -6.70
C LYS A 115 -10.14 12.87 -5.72
N GLY A 116 -9.30 13.04 -4.71
CA GLY A 116 -9.52 13.94 -3.58
C GLY A 116 -8.98 15.37 -3.74
N PHE A 117 -8.87 15.87 -4.99
CA PHE A 117 -8.38 17.21 -5.33
C PHE A 117 -8.62 17.63 -6.79
#